data_AF-A0A8I6XPU5-F1
#
_entry.id   AF-A0A8I6XPU5-F1
#
_cell.length_a   1.000
_cell.length_b   1.000
_cell.length_c   1.000
_cell.angle_alpha   90.00
_cell.angle_beta   90.00
_cell.angle_gamma   90.00
#
_symmetry.space_group_name_H-M   'P 1'
#
loop_
_entity.id
_entity.type
_entity.pdbx_description
1 polymer ?
#
loop_
_entity_poly.entity_id
_entity_poly.type
_entity_poly.pdbx_seq_one_letter_code
_entity_poly.pdbx_strand_id
1 'polypeptide(L)'
;MATGGIVIDKPSKLDCKELKISTCKITKAGIGGPLIDFGGNFIGMNFYGLEETPYIPVNLILEVLKNFDAQGTITREGDDSPNRWPVPKPFWCYPMWHEIEEEVDLEEELKYQRRLKY
;
A
#
# COMPACT_ATOMS: atom_id res chain seq x y z
N MET A 1 -7.25 0.23 13.37
CA MET A 1 -7.46 1.58 13.96
C MET A 1 -7.05 2.62 12.92
N ALA A 2 -7.89 3.63 12.67
CA ALA A 2 -7.48 4.77 11.84
C ALA A 2 -6.59 5.71 12.67
N THR A 3 -5.53 6.24 12.08
CA THR A 3 -4.62 7.19 12.74
C THR A 3 -4.60 8.49 11.97
N GLY A 4 -4.46 9.60 12.70
CA GLY A 4 -4.33 10.94 12.13
C GLY A 4 -2.87 11.35 11.99
N GLY A 5 -2.61 12.25 11.05
CA GLY A 5 -1.27 12.77 10.81
C GLY A 5 -1.25 13.84 9.73
N ILE A 6 -0.04 14.25 9.36
CA ILE A 6 0.22 15.25 8.32
C ILE A 6 1.08 14.58 7.24
N VAL A 7 0.84 14.97 5.99
CA VAL A 7 1.68 14.60 4.86
C VAL A 7 2.91 15.50 4.81
N ILE A 8 4.09 14.92 4.66
CA ILE A 8 5.36 15.63 4.55
C ILE A 8 5.82 15.56 3.09
N ASP A 9 6.15 16.72 2.52
CA ASP A 9 6.73 16.81 1.18
C ASP A 9 8.23 16.53 1.22
N LYS A 10 8.57 15.26 1.50
CA LYS A 10 9.92 14.74 1.44
C LYS A 10 9.91 13.34 0.83
N PRO A 11 10.98 12.96 0.09
CA PRO A 11 11.09 11.62 -0.44
C PRO A 11 11.26 10.61 0.69
N SER A 12 10.68 9.42 0.52
CA SER A 12 10.87 8.33 1.47
C SER A 12 12.34 7.88 1.56
N LYS A 13 12.72 7.30 2.70
CA LYS A 13 14.03 6.62 2.86
C LYS A 13 14.10 5.28 2.11
N LEU A 14 12.99 4.81 1.53
CA LEU A 14 12.96 3.60 0.71
C LEU A 14 13.52 3.92 -0.69
N ASP A 15 13.95 2.89 -1.42
CA ASP A 15 14.58 3.06 -2.75
C ASP A 15 13.63 3.61 -3.82
N CYS A 16 12.35 3.80 -3.50
CA CYS A 16 11.32 4.36 -4.37
C CYS A 16 11.12 5.86 -4.07
N LYS A 17 11.56 6.71 -5.01
CA LYS A 17 11.54 8.18 -4.91
C LYS A 17 10.14 8.76 -5.04
N GLU A 18 9.26 8.00 -5.64
CA GLU A 18 7.86 8.31 -5.89
C GLU A 18 7.01 8.29 -4.60
N LEU A 19 7.52 7.60 -3.57
CA LEU A 19 6.85 7.54 -2.27
C LEU A 19 6.99 8.85 -1.51
N LYS A 20 5.85 9.34 -1.03
CA LYS A 20 5.76 10.46 -0.12
C LYS A 20 5.64 9.96 1.31
N ILE A 21 5.81 10.85 2.29
CA ILE A 21 5.77 10.48 3.70
C ILE A 21 4.54 11.06 4.39
N SER A 22 3.96 10.29 5.31
CA SER A 22 2.99 10.77 6.29
C SER A 22 3.44 10.45 7.71
N THR A 23 2.95 11.22 8.68
CA THR A 23 3.15 10.93 10.11
C THR A 23 2.08 9.99 10.68
N CYS A 24 1.15 9.50 9.85
CA CYS A 24 0.09 8.58 10.26
C CYS A 24 0.72 7.24 10.62
N LYS A 25 0.71 6.85 11.90
CA LYS A 25 1.28 5.56 12.31
C LYS A 25 0.39 4.41 11.88
N ILE A 26 0.94 3.42 11.21
CA ILE A 26 0.23 2.20 10.84
C ILE A 26 0.97 0.96 11.36
N THR A 27 0.24 -0.13 11.56
CA THR A 27 0.85 -1.46 11.76
C THR A 27 1.11 -2.11 10.40
N LYS A 28 1.79 -3.27 10.38
CA LYS A 28 1.99 -4.05 9.13
C LYS A 28 0.66 -4.41 8.47
N ALA A 29 -0.42 -4.59 9.24
CA ALA A 29 -1.77 -4.84 8.71
C ALA A 29 -2.36 -3.64 7.94
N GLY A 30 -1.81 -2.43 8.11
CA GLY A 30 -2.26 -1.22 7.40
C GLY A 30 -1.66 -1.06 6.00
N ILE A 31 -0.74 -1.93 5.58
CA ILE A 31 -0.15 -1.91 4.23
C ILE A 31 -1.25 -2.13 3.19
N GLY A 32 -1.22 -1.34 2.11
CA GLY A 32 -2.26 -1.39 1.07
C GLY A 32 -3.57 -0.70 1.48
N GLY A 33 -3.69 -0.26 2.73
CA GLY A 33 -4.84 0.50 3.22
C GLY A 33 -4.88 1.92 2.65
N PRO A 34 -6.06 2.54 2.59
CA PRO A 34 -6.21 3.89 2.06
C PRO A 34 -5.65 4.92 3.03
N LEU A 35 -5.01 5.95 2.47
CA LEU A 35 -4.73 7.22 3.13
C LEU A 35 -5.77 8.23 2.64
N ILE A 36 -6.49 8.85 3.57
CA ILE A 36 -7.65 9.71 3.30
C ILE A 36 -7.46 11.04 4.02
N ASP A 37 -7.81 12.15 3.37
CA ASP A 37 -7.81 13.48 4.02
C ASP A 37 -9.07 13.71 4.87
N PHE A 38 -9.14 14.85 5.57
CA PHE A 38 -10.32 15.19 6.39
C PHE A 38 -11.59 15.45 5.58
N GLY A 39 -11.49 15.63 4.26
CA GLY A 39 -12.61 15.76 3.34
C GLY A 39 -13.13 14.42 2.81
N GLY A 40 -12.50 13.30 3.20
CA GLY A 40 -12.84 11.97 2.67
C GLY A 40 -12.23 11.68 1.30
N ASN A 41 -11.29 12.51 0.83
CA ASN A 41 -10.62 12.29 -0.44
C ASN A 41 -9.51 11.24 -0.30
N PHE A 42 -9.46 10.31 -1.24
CA PHE A 42 -8.38 9.33 -1.33
C PHE A 42 -7.09 9.99 -1.82
N ILE A 43 -6.10 10.08 -0.95
CA ILE A 43 -4.81 10.74 -1.26
C ILE A 43 -3.71 9.75 -1.65
N GLY A 44 -3.85 8.48 -1.26
CA GLY A 44 -2.92 7.43 -1.66
C GLY A 44 -3.08 6.13 -0.88
N MET A 45 -2.11 5.25 -1.02
CA MET A 45 -2.11 3.93 -0.40
C MET A 45 -0.86 3.72 0.47
N ASN A 46 -1.06 3.20 1.68
CA ASN A 46 -0.04 3.15 2.73
C ASN A 46 0.98 2.01 2.54
N PHE A 47 2.22 2.30 2.90
CA PHE A 47 3.30 1.33 3.10
C PHE A 47 3.78 1.40 4.55
N TYR A 48 4.24 0.26 5.08
CA TYR A 48 4.78 0.20 6.43
C TYR A 48 6.20 0.77 6.46
N GLY A 49 6.46 1.65 7.42
CA GLY A 49 7.81 2.10 7.77
C GLY A 49 7.93 2.28 9.28
N LEU A 50 9.14 2.03 9.80
CA LEU A 50 9.39 1.98 11.25
C LEU A 50 9.29 3.35 11.93
N GLU A 51 9.90 4.38 11.32
CA GLU A 51 9.92 5.74 11.89
C GLU A 51 8.83 6.63 11.28
N GLU A 52 8.49 6.39 10.03
CA GLU A 52 7.58 7.19 9.22
C GLU A 52 6.78 6.27 8.32
N THR A 53 5.61 6.71 7.85
CA THR A 53 4.74 5.89 7.00
C THR A 53 4.78 6.41 5.57
N PRO A 54 5.53 5.74 4.67
CA PRO A 54 5.52 6.06 3.26
C PRO A 54 4.14 5.72 2.67
N TYR A 55 3.75 6.45 1.64
CA TYR A 55 2.56 6.12 0.87
C TYR A 55 2.81 6.41 -0.61
N ILE A 56 2.11 5.67 -1.47
CA ILE A 56 2.09 5.97 -2.91
C ILE A 56 0.93 6.94 -3.20
N PRO A 57 1.21 8.11 -3.77
CA PRO A 57 0.20 9.08 -4.18
C PRO A 57 -0.82 8.54 -5.20
N VAL A 58 -2.06 9.03 -5.11
CA VAL A 58 -3.16 8.65 -6.02
C VAL A 58 -2.84 8.86 -7.52
N ASN A 59 -2.07 9.89 -7.88
CA ASN A 59 -1.74 10.13 -9.30
C ASN A 59 -0.90 9.00 -9.91
N LEU A 60 0.00 8.40 -9.13
CA LEU A 60 0.82 7.27 -9.58
C LEU A 60 0.01 5.98 -9.62
N ILE A 61 -0.88 5.78 -8.64
CA ILE A 61 -1.84 4.65 -8.66
C ILE A 61 -2.68 4.72 -9.95
N LEU A 62 -3.22 5.90 -10.29
CA LEU A 62 -4.01 6.08 -11.50
C LEU A 62 -3.21 5.83 -12.78
N GLU A 63 -1.94 6.23 -12.83
CA GLU A 63 -1.07 5.95 -13.97
C GLU A 63 -0.87 4.45 -14.19
N VAL A 64 -0.63 3.69 -13.12
CA VAL A 64 -0.53 2.23 -13.17
C VAL A 64 -1.85 1.61 -13.60
N LEU A 65 -2.97 2.05 -13.03
CA LEU A 65 -4.31 1.50 -13.34
C LEU A 65 -4.73 1.76 -14.78
N LYS A 66 -4.35 2.90 -15.39
CA LYS A 66 -4.60 3.17 -16.82
C LYS A 66 -4.03 2.07 -17.73
N ASN A 67 -2.90 1.46 -17.36
CA ASN A 67 -2.30 0.39 -18.13
C ASN A 67 -3.11 -0.92 -18.06
N PHE A 68 -3.91 -1.11 -17.01
CA PHE A 68 -4.81 -2.26 -16.87
C PHE A 68 -6.17 -2.05 -17.56
N ASP A 69 -6.56 -0.80 -17.78
CA ASP A 69 -7.74 -0.42 -18.56
C ASP A 69 -7.48 -0.39 -20.08
N ALA A 70 -6.21 -0.35 -20.48
CA ALA A 70 -5.84 -0.52 -21.88
C ALA A 70 -6.28 -1.92 -22.36
N GLN A 71 -7.01 -1.97 -23.49
CA GLN A 71 -7.29 -3.25 -24.15
C GLN A 71 -5.96 -3.94 -24.38
N GLY A 72 -5.80 -5.17 -23.85
CA GLY A 72 -4.60 -5.96 -24.07
C GLY A 72 -4.27 -5.94 -25.56
N THR A 73 -3.07 -5.50 -25.91
CA THR A 73 -2.64 -5.37 -27.30
C THR A 73 -2.83 -6.74 -27.96
N ILE A 74 -3.81 -6.84 -28.85
CA ILE A 74 -4.14 -8.08 -29.56
C ILE A 74 -2.94 -8.41 -30.46
N THR A 75 -2.03 -9.24 -29.98
CA THR A 75 -1.20 -10.05 -30.87
C THR A 75 -2.11 -11.15 -31.39
N ARG A 76 -2.66 -10.91 -32.59
CA ARG A 76 -3.25 -11.88 -33.53
C ARG A 76 -2.47 -13.21 -33.45
N GLU A 77 -3.03 -14.41 -33.39
CA GLU A 77 -4.33 -15.00 -33.72
C GLU A 77 -4.51 -16.24 -32.80
N GLY A 78 -5.70 -16.49 -32.25
CA GLY A 78 -6.07 -17.84 -31.82
C GLY A 78 -6.51 -18.08 -30.37
N ASP A 79 -6.66 -17.05 -29.53
CA ASP A 79 -7.31 -17.21 -28.22
C ASP A 79 -8.12 -15.94 -27.90
N ASP A 80 -9.45 -16.04 -28.06
CA ASP A 80 -10.40 -14.95 -27.80
C ASP A 80 -10.63 -14.72 -26.30
N SER A 81 -9.88 -15.38 -25.40
CA SER A 81 -9.95 -15.05 -23.99
C SER A 81 -9.23 -13.70 -23.73
N PRO A 82 -9.93 -12.68 -23.23
CA PRO A 82 -9.24 -11.48 -22.77
C PRO A 82 -8.31 -11.94 -21.63
N ASN A 83 -7.03 -11.54 -21.69
CA ASN A 83 -6.03 -11.73 -20.61
C ASN A 83 -6.40 -10.98 -19.30
N ARG A 84 -7.68 -10.69 -19.09
CA ARG A 84 -8.22 -9.93 -17.97
C ARG A 84 -8.44 -10.89 -16.82
N TRP A 85 -7.59 -10.79 -15.80
CA TRP A 85 -7.82 -11.45 -14.53
C TRP A 85 -9.25 -11.13 -14.04
N PRO A 86 -10.10 -12.14 -13.76
CA PRO A 86 -11.45 -11.89 -13.28
C PRO A 86 -11.36 -11.31 -11.87
N VAL A 87 -11.41 -9.98 -11.77
CA VAL A 87 -11.45 -9.30 -10.46
C VAL A 87 -12.80 -9.64 -9.81
N PRO A 88 -12.82 -10.31 -8.64
CA PRO A 88 -14.07 -10.61 -7.95
C PRO A 88 -14.82 -9.33 -7.58
N LYS A 89 -16.15 -9.42 -7.42
CA LYS A 89 -16.93 -8.28 -6.90
C LYS A 89 -16.37 -7.89 -5.52
N PRO A 90 -16.04 -6.60 -5.29
CA PRO A 90 -15.53 -6.16 -4.00
C PRO A 90 -16.59 -6.41 -2.92
N PHE A 91 -16.19 -6.97 -1.79
CA PHE A 91 -17.01 -7.15 -0.60
C PHE A 91 -16.17 -6.86 0.64
N TRP A 92 -16.78 -6.24 1.65
CA TRP A 92 -16.12 -5.95 2.92
C TRP A 92 -16.28 -7.15 3.86
N CYS A 93 -15.16 -7.72 4.29
CA CYS A 93 -15.13 -8.72 5.35
C CYS A 93 -14.47 -8.09 6.58
N TYR A 94 -15.20 -8.04 7.70
CA TYR A 94 -14.58 -7.76 8.99
C TYR A 94 -14.01 -9.08 9.53
N PRO A 95 -12.67 -9.24 9.59
CA PRO A 95 -12.08 -10.39 10.25
C PRO A 95 -12.46 -10.39 11.73
N MET A 96 -12.92 -11.54 12.24
CA MET A 96 -13.23 -11.77 13.66
C MET A 96 -11.98 -11.75 14.57
N TRP A 97 -10.78 -11.54 14.02
CA TRP A 97 -9.48 -11.73 14.68
C TRP A 97 -9.03 -10.57 15.59
N HIS A 98 -9.96 -9.79 16.17
CA HIS A 98 -9.62 -8.64 17.02
C HIS A 98 -9.13 -8.98 18.43
N GLU A 99 -8.82 -10.26 18.73
CA GLU A 99 -8.28 -10.70 20.03
C GLU A 99 -6.82 -11.20 19.99
N ILE A 100 -6.07 -10.95 18.92
CA ILE A 100 -4.62 -11.22 18.96
C ILE A 100 -3.89 -9.91 19.27
N GLU A 101 -3.38 -9.82 20.50
CA GLU A 101 -2.42 -8.80 20.91
C GLU A 101 -1.22 -8.82 19.95
N GLU A 102 -1.07 -7.78 19.12
CA GLU A 102 0.12 -7.56 18.31
C GLU A 102 1.27 -7.06 19.22
N GLU A 103 1.77 -7.93 20.10
CA GLU A 103 3.15 -7.82 20.61
C GLU A 103 4.07 -8.59 19.66
N VAL A 104 4.26 -8.04 18.45
CA VAL A 104 5.44 -8.42 17.65
C VAL A 104 6.59 -7.60 18.20
N ASP A 105 7.52 -8.27 18.89
CA ASP A 105 8.72 -7.67 19.47
C ASP A 105 9.53 -6.96 18.38
N LEU A 106 9.33 -5.64 18.28
CA LEU A 106 10.00 -4.74 17.36
C LEU A 106 11.53 -4.84 17.48
N GLU A 107 12.03 -5.27 18.65
CA GLU A 107 13.44 -5.44 18.93
C GLU A 107 14.03 -6.68 18.23
N GLU A 108 13.25 -7.76 18.13
CA GLU A 108 13.64 -8.99 17.43
C GLU A 108 13.69 -8.77 15.90
N GLU A 109 12.72 -8.04 15.35
CA GLU A 109 12.69 -7.67 13.93
C GLU A 109 13.85 -6.72 13.57
N LEU A 110 14.15 -5.74 14.41
CA LEU A 110 15.31 -4.85 14.25
C LEU A 110 16.65 -5.60 14.35
N LYS A 111 16.71 -6.66 15.15
CA LYS A 111 17.88 -7.54 15.27
C LYS A 111 18.03 -8.43 14.04
N TYR A 112 16.93 -8.90 13.47
CA TYR A 112 16.93 -9.65 12.21
C TYR A 112 17.40 -8.78 11.03
N GLN A 113 16.84 -7.58 10.87
CA GLN A 113 17.21 -6.68 9.77
C GLN A 113 18.65 -6.16 9.87
N ARG A 114 19.19 -5.97 11.08
CA ARG A 114 20.61 -5.66 11.29
C ARG A 114 21.55 -6.81 10.89
N ARG A 115 21.11 -8.07 11.01
CA ARG A 115 21.90 -9.24 10.61
C ARG A 115 21.99 -9.45 9.11
N LEU A 116 21.04 -8.95 8.32
CA LEU A 116 21.07 -9.06 6.86
C LEU A 116 21.96 -8.00 6.17
N LYS A 117 22.47 -7.02 6.93
CA LYS A 117 23.35 -5.95 6.44
C LYS A 117 24.85 -6.19 6.72
N TYR A 118 25.23 -7.40 7.16
CA TYR A 118 26.61 -7.84 7.35
C TYR A 118 26.86 -9.17 6.66
#